data_AF-A0A8J6J925-F1
#
_entry.id   AF-A0A8J6J925-F1
#
_cell.length_a   1.000
_cell.length_b   1.000
_cell.length_c   1.000
_cell.angle_alpha   90.00
_cell.angle_beta   90.00
_cell.angle_gamma   90.00
#
_symmetry.space_group_name_H-M   'P 1'
#
loop_
_entity.id
_entity.type
_entity.pdbx_description
1 polymer ?
#
loop_
_entity_poly.entity_id
_entity_poly.type
_entity_poly.pdbx_seq_one_letter_code
_entity_poly.pdbx_strand_id
1 'polypeptide(L)' 'MEVLLFRREQAGKVNIKAYTLVIGFDRMWARVLERSVVDSGCGDLDLEINDNNATPFIVQLRLRQTLLDAR' A
#
# COMPACT_ATOMS: atom_id res chain seq x y z
N MET A 1 10.29 -6.27 -2.70
CA MET A 1 9.44 -5.11 -2.97
C MET A 1 9.95 -3.91 -2.21
N GLU A 2 9.67 -2.74 -2.74
CA GLU A 2 9.91 -1.43 -2.14
C GLU A 2 8.58 -0.69 -2.02
N VAL A 3 8.46 0.15 -0.98
CA VAL A 3 7.32 1.06 -0.81
C VAL A 3 7.88 2.46 -0.62
N LEU A 4 7.56 3.36 -1.54
CA LEU A 4 7.83 4.79 -1.41
C LEU A 4 6.62 5.46 -0.76
N LEU A 5 6.87 6.35 0.19
CA LEU A 5 5.83 7.05 0.94
C LEU A 5 6.09 8.55 0.88
N PHE A 6 5.07 9.29 0.47
CA PHE A 6 5.08 10.74 0.41
C PHE A 6 3.91 11.28 1.23
N ARG A 7 4.18 12.20 2.17
CA ARG A 7 3.11 12.94 2.84
C ARG A 7 2.60 14.05 1.93
N ARG A 8 1.28 14.16 1.80
CA ARG A 8 0.61 15.22 1.04
C ARG A 8 -0.67 15.62 1.74
N GLU A 9 -0.95 16.91 1.87
CA GLU A 9 -2.23 17.37 2.38
C GLU A 9 -3.33 17.08 1.35
N GLN A 10 -4.18 16.10 1.63
CA GLN A 10 -5.23 15.63 0.73
C GLN A 10 -6.51 15.21 1.46
N ALA A 11 -6.80 15.89 2.57
CA ALA A 11 -8.00 15.71 3.40
C ALA A 11 -8.21 14.26 3.86
N GLY A 12 -7.12 13.62 4.31
CA GLY A 12 -7.11 12.25 4.82
C GLY A 12 -7.10 11.17 3.75
N LYS A 13 -7.07 11.52 2.47
CA LYS A 13 -7.00 10.54 1.38
C LYS A 13 -5.66 9.82 1.35
N VAL A 14 -5.68 8.59 0.85
CA VAL A 14 -4.48 7.81 0.56
C VAL A 14 -4.55 7.33 -0.89
N ASN A 15 -3.58 7.72 -1.71
CA ASN A 15 -3.44 7.20 -3.07
C ASN A 15 -2.36 6.13 -3.09
N ILE A 16 -2.65 5.02 -3.77
CA ILE A 16 -1.70 3.91 -3.90
C ILE A 16 -1.55 3.57 -5.37
N LYS A 17 -0.31 3.57 -5.84
CA LYS A 17 0.07 3.06 -7.16
C LYS A 17 0.92 1.82 -6.98
N ALA A 18 0.45 0.68 -7.48
CA ALA A 18 1.18 -0.58 -7.41
C ALA A 18 1.67 -0.99 -8.80
N TYR A 19 2.98 -1.23 -8.90
CA TYR A 19 3.64 -1.82 -10.04
C TYR A 19 4.01 -3.25 -9.67
N THR A 20 3.36 -4.23 -10.30
CA THR A 20 3.62 -5.66 -10.05
C THR A 20 3.51 -6.45 -11.34
N LEU A 21 4.29 -7.54 -11.43
CA LEU A 21 4.20 -8.53 -12.52
C LEU A 21 3.07 -9.56 -12.27
N VAL A 22 2.48 -9.57 -11.07
CA VAL A 22 1.41 -10.49 -10.68
C VAL A 22 0.08 -9.96 -11.20
N ILE A 23 -0.35 -10.48 -12.34
CA ILE A 23 -1.61 -10.12 -13.01
C ILE A 23 -2.78 -11.05 -12.59
N GLY A 24 -4.02 -10.58 -12.75
CA GLY A 24 -5.23 -11.39 -12.52
C GLY A 24 -5.74 -11.40 -11.06
N PHE A 25 -5.11 -10.64 -10.18
CA PHE A 25 -5.46 -10.54 -8.76
C PHE A 25 -5.94 -9.14 -8.34
N ASP A 26 -6.33 -8.27 -9.28
CA ASP A 26 -6.62 -6.85 -9.05
C ASP A 26 -7.61 -6.61 -7.90
N ARG A 27 -8.67 -7.42 -7.82
CA ARG A 27 -9.67 -7.33 -6.74
C ARG A 27 -9.10 -7.72 -5.36
N MET A 28 -8.21 -8.71 -5.32
CA MET A 28 -7.56 -9.12 -4.09
C MET A 28 -6.55 -8.06 -3.64
N TRP A 29 -5.78 -7.53 -4.57
CA TRP A 29 -4.88 -6.40 -4.36
C TRP A 29 -5.61 -5.18 -3.79
N ALA A 30 -6.69 -4.75 -4.44
CA ALA A 30 -7.49 -3.61 -3.98
C ALA A 30 -7.95 -3.79 -2.52
N ARG A 31 -8.50 -4.96 -2.17
CA ARG A 31 -8.93 -5.24 -0.78
C ARG A 31 -7.79 -5.28 0.23
N VAL A 32 -6.65 -5.86 -0.15
CA VAL A 32 -5.48 -5.93 0.73
C VAL A 32 -4.95 -4.53 1.03
N LEU A 33 -4.82 -3.70 -0.01
CA LEU A 33 -4.32 -2.34 0.10
C LEU A 33 -5.29 -1.45 0.90
N GLU A 34 -6.58 -1.51 0.59
CA GLU A 34 -7.64 -0.80 1.31
C GLU A 34 -7.65 -1.16 2.80
N ARG A 35 -7.63 -2.48 3.10
CA ARG A 35 -7.62 -2.96 4.49
C ARG A 35 -6.40 -2.46 5.25
N SER A 36 -5.21 -2.48 4.63
CA SER A 36 -3.99 -2.00 5.27
C SER A 36 -4.05 -0.53 5.64
N VAL A 37 -4.63 0.33 4.80
CA VAL A 37 -4.81 1.76 5.09
C VAL A 37 -5.83 1.99 6.21
N VAL A 38 -6.98 1.29 6.14
CA VAL A 38 -8.02 1.39 7.17
C VAL A 38 -7.49 0.96 8.54
N ASP A 39 -6.79 -0.17 8.59
CA ASP A 39 -6.24 -0.71 9.85
C ASP A 39 -5.11 0.15 10.42
N SER A 40 -4.39 0.92 9.58
CA SER A 40 -3.31 1.80 10.06
C SER A 40 -3.83 3.12 10.62
N GLY A 41 -5.00 3.59 10.16
CA GLY A 41 -5.55 4.91 10.50
C GLY A 41 -4.76 6.08 9.91
N CYS A 42 -3.90 5.81 8.92
CA CYS A 42 -3.12 6.84 8.25
C CYS A 42 -3.96 7.53 7.17
N GLY A 43 -3.76 8.84 7.02
CA GLY A 43 -4.29 9.64 5.92
C GLY A 43 -3.19 10.54 5.37
N ASP A 44 -3.51 11.27 4.30
CA ASP A 44 -2.62 12.27 3.71
C ASP A 44 -1.33 11.66 3.13
N LEU A 45 -1.46 10.51 2.44
CA LEU A 45 -0.34 9.74 1.91
C LEU A 45 -0.48 9.42 0.41
N ASP A 46 0.62 9.59 -0.33
CA ASP A 46 0.81 8.98 -1.65
C ASP A 46 1.84 7.86 -1.53
N LEU A 47 1.46 6.66 -1.96
CA LEU A 47 2.26 5.44 -1.88
C LEU A 47 2.57 4.90 -3.26
N GLU A 48 3.82 4.56 -3.51
CA GLU A 48 4.22 3.75 -4.67
C GLU A 48 4.76 2.40 -4.22
N ILE A 49 4.15 1.34 -4.69
CA ILE A 49 4.56 -0.04 -4.41
C ILE A 49 5.24 -0.59 -5.64
N ASN A 50 6.54 -0.86 -5.52
CA ASN A 50 7.32 -1.53 -6.55
C ASN A 50 7.55 -2.98 -6.13
N ASP A 51 6.73 -3.87 -6.68
CA ASP A 51 6.79 -5.29 -6.41
C ASP A 51 7.39 -6.08 -7.60
N ASN A 52 8.26 -7.02 -7.26
CA ASN A 52 8.82 -7.98 -8.20
C ASN A 52 8.48 -9.39 -7.72
N ASN A 53 7.24 -9.81 -8.00
CA ASN A 53 6.73 -11.16 -7.81
C ASN A 53 6.54 -11.58 -6.34
N ALA A 54 6.26 -10.64 -5.43
CA ALA A 54 5.84 -11.01 -4.08
C ALA A 54 4.39 -11.47 -4.08
N THR A 55 4.07 -12.40 -3.20
CA THR A 55 2.68 -12.79 -2.98
C THR A 55 1.91 -11.62 -2.34
N PRO A 56 0.58 -11.52 -2.54
CA PRO A 56 -0.23 -10.48 -1.90
C PRO A 56 -0.06 -10.41 -0.37
N PHE A 57 0.22 -11.56 0.27
CA PHE A 57 0.49 -11.62 1.72
C PHE A 57 1.78 -10.87 2.11
N ILE A 58 2.88 -11.08 1.39
CA ILE A 58 4.15 -10.40 1.66
C ILE A 58 4.00 -8.89 1.46
N VAL A 59 3.19 -8.49 0.47
CA VAL A 59 2.91 -7.09 0.20
C VAL A 59 2.11 -6.46 1.33
N GLN A 60 1.06 -7.13 1.79
CA GLN A 60 0.28 -6.70 2.94
C GLN A 60 1.17 -6.47 4.18
N LEU A 61 2.03 -7.45 4.49
CA LEU A 61 2.90 -7.39 5.65
C LEU A 61 3.84 -6.17 5.61
N ARG A 62 4.51 -5.96 4.48
CA ARG A 62 5.45 -4.84 4.33
C ARG A 62 4.75 -3.49 4.30
N LEU A 63 3.61 -3.39 3.61
CA LEU A 63 2.82 -2.15 3.61
C LEU A 63 2.38 -1.78 5.02
N ARG A 64 1.93 -2.77 5.81
CA ARG A 64 1.55 -2.54 7.21
C ARG A 64 2.72 -2.04 8.05
N GLN A 65 3.92 -2.62 7.89
CA GLN A 65 5.13 -2.14 8.57
C GLN A 65 5.43 -0.69 8.19
N THR A 66 5.46 -0.37 6.91
CA THR A 66 5.70 1.00 6.42
C THR A 66 4.69 2.01 6.96
N LEU A 67 3.40 1.67 7.01
CA LEU A 67 2.35 2.54 7.54
C LEU A 67 2.45 2.73 9.06
N LEU A 68 2.85 1.70 9.80
CA LEU A 68 3.11 1.81 11.24
C LEU A 68 4.32 2.69 11.54
N ASP A 69 5.38 2.56 10.76
CA ASP A 69 6.59 3.39 10.89
C ASP A 69 6.34 4.86 10.50
N ALA A 70 5.36 5.10 9.61
CA ALA A 70 4.98 6.41 9.14
C ALA A 70 3.94 7.13 9.99
N ARG A 71 3.43 6.50 11.05
CA ARG A 71 2.54 7.15 12.01
C ARG A 71 3.32 8.16 12.87
#